data_AF-A0A822J6Z5-F1
#
_entry.id   AF-A0A822J6Z5-F1
#
_cell.length_a   1.000
_cell.length_b   1.000
_cell.length_c   1.000
_cell.angle_alpha   90.00
_cell.angle_beta   90.00
_cell.angle_gamma   90.00
#
_symmetry.space_group_name_H-M   'P 1'
#
loop_
_entity.id
_entity.type
_entity.pdbx_description
1 polymer ?
#
loop_
_entity_poly.entity_id
_entity_poly.type
_entity_poly.pdbx_seq_one_letter_code
_entity_poly.pdbx_strand_id
1 'polypeptide(L)'
;MQVQKIIIPFYTQERWQNWIIQVKESGFKIDDQQKGAIFVNMEDDVVLACLKIIAKFDKNLITKEDALGQITAIKEIVLKQVEPISEDIDMMIESTQLSLMGVFASCECYIEKAFEKTKSLKPLIKKAIEAEKEENMGAVLGNIAEIGANILAGGKIKDKDLEDIPDGLVAEWLDGVDSLRAAMIGDTSYRDDEPDEGN
;
A
#
# COMPACT_ATOMS: atom_id res chain seq x y z
N MET A 1 13.57 -18.00 30.58
CA MET A 1 12.22 -17.76 30.04
C MET A 1 12.35 -16.67 29.01
N GLN A 2 12.19 -16.98 27.73
CA GLN A 2 11.97 -15.95 26.72
C GLN A 2 10.52 -15.49 26.90
N VAL A 3 10.33 -14.21 27.22
CA VAL A 3 9.02 -13.58 27.19
C VAL A 3 8.57 -13.64 25.72
N GLN A 4 7.55 -14.44 25.42
CA GLN A 4 6.89 -14.35 24.12
C GLN A 4 6.28 -12.97 24.03
N LYS A 5 6.93 -12.09 23.28
CA LYS A 5 6.41 -10.76 22.96
C LYS A 5 5.10 -10.99 22.18
N ILE A 6 3.96 -10.68 22.77
CA ILE A 6 2.68 -10.73 22.07
C ILE A 6 2.74 -9.61 21.03
N ILE A 7 2.93 -9.96 19.77
CA ILE A 7 2.89 -9.00 18.68
C ILE A 7 1.43 -8.83 18.30
N ILE A 8 0.83 -7.70 18.69
CA ILE A 8 -0.51 -7.34 18.28
C ILE A 8 -0.46 -6.99 16.78
N PRO A 9 -1.26 -7.64 15.92
CA PRO A 9 -1.23 -7.40 14.49
C PRO A 9 -1.83 -6.02 14.14
N PHE A 10 -1.18 -5.29 13.22
CA PHE A 10 -1.71 -4.01 12.71
C PHE A 10 -2.90 -4.17 11.78
N TYR A 11 -3.02 -5.35 11.16
CA TYR A 11 -4.11 -5.72 10.28
C TYR A 11 -4.44 -7.20 10.46
N THR A 12 -5.73 -7.55 10.40
CA THR A 12 -6.19 -8.91 10.67
C THR A 12 -6.96 -9.48 9.49
N GLN A 13 -6.99 -10.81 9.39
CA GLN A 13 -7.83 -11.50 8.42
C GLN A 13 -9.30 -11.10 8.57
N GLU A 14 -9.79 -10.97 9.81
CA GLU A 14 -11.17 -10.56 10.09
C GLU A 14 -11.47 -9.17 9.53
N ARG A 15 -10.55 -8.20 9.69
CA ARG A 15 -10.71 -6.85 9.14
C ARG A 15 -10.81 -6.86 7.61
N TRP A 16 -9.94 -7.62 6.93
CA TRP A 16 -10.04 -7.80 5.48
C TRP A 16 -11.36 -8.46 5.06
N GLN A 17 -11.79 -9.52 5.76
CA GLN A 17 -13.04 -10.20 5.45
C GLN A 17 -14.26 -9.30 5.66
N ASN A 18 -14.23 -8.41 6.65
CA ASN A 18 -15.29 -7.42 6.84
C ASN A 18 -15.41 -6.48 5.64
N TRP A 19 -14.31 -6.07 5.02
CA TRP A 19 -14.34 -5.32 3.76
C TRP A 19 -14.93 -6.13 2.61
N ILE A 20 -14.50 -7.38 2.44
CA ILE A 20 -15.04 -8.27 1.40
C ILE A 20 -16.56 -8.45 1.54
N ILE A 21 -17.05 -8.60 2.77
CA ILE A 21 -18.49 -8.69 3.06
C ILE A 21 -19.20 -7.39 2.66
N GLN A 22 -18.68 -6.23 3.05
CA GLN A 22 -19.29 -4.95 2.69
C GLN A 22 -19.31 -4.73 1.16
N VAL A 23 -18.22 -5.08 0.47
CA VAL A 23 -18.14 -5.02 -1.00
C VAL A 23 -19.22 -5.91 -1.62
N LYS A 24 -19.37 -7.14 -1.13
CA LYS A 24 -20.41 -8.06 -1.58
C LYS A 24 -21.81 -7.51 -1.35
N GLU A 25 -22.08 -6.96 -0.16
CA GLU A 25 -23.38 -6.40 0.22
C GLU A 25 -23.72 -5.11 -0.53
N SER A 26 -22.71 -4.35 -0.98
CA SER A 26 -22.91 -3.14 -1.77
C SER A 26 -23.65 -3.40 -3.09
N GLY A 27 -23.51 -4.61 -3.65
CA GLY A 27 -24.01 -4.94 -4.99
C GLY A 27 -23.43 -4.00 -6.05
N PHE A 28 -22.14 -3.69 -5.95
CA PHE A 28 -21.42 -2.81 -6.87
C PHE A 28 -21.53 -3.28 -8.32
N LYS A 29 -21.62 -2.31 -9.22
CA LYS A 29 -21.56 -2.44 -10.67
C LYS A 29 -20.70 -1.28 -11.20
N ILE A 30 -19.91 -1.52 -12.25
CA ILE A 30 -18.99 -0.51 -12.82
C ILE A 30 -19.73 0.76 -13.27
N ASP A 31 -20.99 0.62 -13.68
CA ASP A 31 -21.84 1.75 -14.08
C ASP A 31 -22.41 2.56 -12.90
N ASP A 32 -22.28 2.06 -11.67
CA ASP A 32 -22.73 2.72 -10.44
C ASP A 32 -21.55 3.34 -9.66
N GLN A 33 -21.10 4.50 -10.16
CA GLN A 33 -19.97 5.24 -9.59
C GLN A 33 -20.15 5.61 -8.11
N GLN A 34 -21.38 5.70 -7.59
CA GLN A 34 -21.62 6.08 -6.19
C GLN A 34 -21.14 5.01 -5.22
N LYS A 35 -21.09 3.75 -5.66
CA LYS A 35 -20.68 2.62 -4.84
C LYS A 35 -19.18 2.35 -4.89
N GLY A 36 -18.45 2.94 -5.84
CA GLY A 36 -17.01 2.71 -6.01
C GLY A 36 -16.14 3.16 -4.82
N ALA A 37 -16.64 4.10 -4.01
CA ALA A 37 -15.93 4.60 -2.83
C ALA A 37 -15.59 3.50 -1.81
N ILE A 38 -16.29 2.36 -1.81
CA ILE A 38 -16.00 1.25 -0.90
C ILE A 38 -14.60 0.66 -1.13
N PHE A 39 -14.14 0.58 -2.38
CA PHE A 39 -12.82 0.06 -2.72
C PHE A 39 -11.72 1.03 -2.30
N VAL A 40 -11.95 2.32 -2.49
CA VAL A 40 -11.05 3.39 -2.00
C VAL A 40 -10.90 3.30 -0.48
N ASN A 41 -12.03 3.21 0.24
CA ASN A 41 -11.99 3.09 1.71
C ASN A 41 -11.28 1.80 2.18
N MET A 42 -11.47 0.69 1.46
CA MET A 42 -10.81 -0.58 1.71
C MET A 42 -9.29 -0.51 1.48
N GLU A 43 -8.86 0.19 0.44
CA GLU A 43 -7.45 0.46 0.17
C GLU A 43 -6.83 1.36 1.25
N ASP A 44 -7.50 2.48 1.57
CA ASP A 44 -7.08 3.44 2.58
C ASP A 44 -6.89 2.77 3.96
N ASP A 45 -7.77 1.84 4.30
CA ASP A 45 -7.70 1.09 5.55
C ASP A 45 -6.41 0.25 5.68
N VAL A 46 -5.98 -0.37 4.57
CA VAL A 46 -4.72 -1.12 4.49
C VAL A 46 -3.52 -0.17 4.49
N VAL A 47 -3.59 0.90 3.71
CA VAL A 47 -2.56 1.95 3.66
C VAL A 47 -2.30 2.54 5.05
N LEU A 48 -3.37 2.82 5.82
CA LEU A 48 -3.28 3.34 7.17
C LEU A 48 -2.57 2.35 8.11
N ALA A 49 -2.85 1.06 7.99
CA ALA A 49 -2.15 0.03 8.76
C ALA A 49 -0.64 -0.02 8.43
N CYS A 50 -0.27 0.10 7.16
CA CYS A 50 1.13 0.22 6.73
C CYS A 50 1.79 1.48 7.31
N LEU A 51 1.12 2.63 7.25
CA LEU A 51 1.64 3.89 7.80
C LEU A 51 1.84 3.85 9.32
N LYS A 52 0.98 3.15 10.08
CA LYS A 52 1.17 2.91 11.52
C LYS A 52 2.46 2.13 11.80
N ILE A 53 2.75 1.10 11.00
CA ILE A 53 4.02 0.35 11.08
C ILE A 53 5.20 1.28 10.81
N ILE A 54 5.14 2.07 9.73
CA ILE A 54 6.21 3.03 9.39
C ILE A 54 6.42 4.04 10.52
N ALA A 55 5.36 4.61 11.09
CA ALA A 55 5.46 5.58 12.18
C ALA A 55 6.11 4.96 13.43
N LYS A 56 5.74 3.73 13.81
CA LYS A 56 6.37 3.03 14.94
C LYS A 56 7.83 2.66 14.64
N PHE A 57 8.16 2.29 13.41
CA PHE A 57 9.53 2.06 12.97
C PHE A 57 10.38 3.33 13.04
N ASP A 58 9.88 4.46 12.53
CA ASP A 58 10.60 5.76 12.57
C ASP A 58 10.86 6.24 14.00
N LYS A 59 9.93 5.97 14.92
CA LYS A 59 10.08 6.24 16.36
C LYS A 59 11.00 5.24 17.09
N ASN A 60 11.55 4.24 16.40
CA ASN A 60 12.32 3.13 16.96
C ASN A 60 11.55 2.32 18.02
N LEU A 61 10.22 2.23 17.92
CA LEU A 61 9.37 1.44 18.82
C LEU A 61 9.33 -0.04 18.44
N ILE A 62 9.58 -0.35 17.17
CA ILE A 62 9.71 -1.72 16.63
C ILE A 62 11.01 -1.84 15.85
N THR A 63 11.56 -3.06 15.78
CA THR A 63 12.79 -3.31 15.03
C THR A 63 12.52 -3.33 13.52
N LYS A 64 13.58 -3.26 12.71
CA LYS A 64 13.49 -3.47 11.25
C LYS A 64 12.83 -4.81 10.92
N GLU A 65 13.22 -5.87 11.62
CA GLU A 65 12.70 -7.23 11.41
C GLU A 65 11.21 -7.31 11.77
N ASP A 66 10.82 -6.74 12.92
CA ASP A 66 9.42 -6.68 13.34
C ASP A 66 8.57 -5.92 12.30
N ALA A 67 9.05 -4.76 11.82
CA ALA A 67 8.33 -3.96 10.84
C ALA A 67 8.14 -4.69 9.50
N LEU A 68 9.19 -5.32 8.98
CA LEU A 68 9.10 -6.14 7.76
C LEU A 68 8.17 -7.34 7.94
N GLY A 69 8.23 -8.00 9.11
CA GLY A 69 7.34 -9.10 9.46
C GLY A 69 5.87 -8.68 9.48
N GLN A 70 5.58 -7.50 10.03
CA GLN A 70 4.22 -6.95 10.02
C GLN A 70 3.75 -6.62 8.59
N ILE A 71 4.54 -5.93 7.78
CA ILE A 71 4.18 -5.64 6.38
C ILE A 71 3.91 -6.95 5.61
N THR A 72 4.76 -7.96 5.79
CA THR A 72 4.58 -9.29 5.18
C THR A 72 3.26 -9.94 5.62
N ALA A 73 2.92 -9.88 6.90
CA ALA A 73 1.66 -10.44 7.41
C ALA A 73 0.42 -9.75 6.80
N ILE A 74 0.44 -8.41 6.65
CA ILE A 74 -0.65 -7.68 5.99
C ILE A 74 -0.76 -8.11 4.52
N LYS A 75 0.38 -8.17 3.81
CA LYS A 75 0.46 -8.58 2.41
C LYS A 75 -0.09 -9.97 2.17
N GLU A 76 0.21 -10.94 3.03
CA GLU A 76 -0.32 -12.31 2.96
C GLU A 76 -1.83 -12.38 3.14
N ILE A 77 -2.40 -11.52 4.00
CA ILE A 77 -3.86 -11.42 4.20
C ILE A 77 -4.53 -10.80 2.97
N VAL A 78 -4.02 -9.65 2.53
CA VAL A 78 -4.63 -8.80 1.51
C VAL A 78 -4.51 -9.40 0.13
N LEU A 79 -3.36 -9.96 -0.25
CA LEU A 79 -3.11 -10.52 -1.58
C LEU A 79 -3.59 -11.96 -1.73
N LYS A 80 -4.21 -12.53 -0.69
CA LYS A 80 -4.83 -13.84 -0.79
C LYS A 80 -6.00 -13.76 -1.77
N GLN A 81 -6.09 -14.76 -2.65
CA GLN A 81 -7.21 -14.90 -3.58
C GLN A 81 -8.55 -14.86 -2.82
N VAL A 82 -9.48 -14.05 -3.31
CA VAL A 82 -10.84 -13.93 -2.80
C VAL A 82 -11.76 -14.88 -3.58
N GLU A 83 -12.75 -15.46 -2.89
CA GLU A 83 -13.77 -16.27 -3.58
C GLU A 83 -14.58 -15.38 -4.55
N PRO A 84 -14.86 -15.84 -5.78
CA PRO A 84 -15.60 -15.03 -6.75
C PRO A 84 -16.97 -14.56 -6.23
N ILE A 85 -17.28 -13.28 -6.41
CA ILE A 85 -18.52 -12.64 -6.00
C ILE A 85 -19.35 -12.25 -7.22
N SER A 86 -18.75 -11.47 -8.13
CA SER A 86 -19.31 -11.08 -9.42
C SER A 86 -18.22 -10.41 -10.25
N GLU A 87 -18.28 -10.50 -11.58
CA GLU A 87 -17.28 -9.94 -12.50
C GLU A 87 -16.84 -8.51 -12.14
N ASP A 88 -17.77 -7.58 -11.95
CA ASP A 88 -17.47 -6.18 -11.61
C ASP A 88 -16.74 -6.02 -10.27
N ILE A 89 -17.16 -6.78 -9.26
CA ILE A 89 -16.56 -6.75 -7.92
C ILE A 89 -15.19 -7.41 -7.94
N ASP A 90 -15.09 -8.57 -8.60
CA ASP A 90 -13.87 -9.37 -8.66
C ASP A 90 -12.77 -8.55 -9.36
N MET A 91 -13.11 -7.87 -10.47
CA MET A 91 -12.20 -6.96 -11.17
C MET A 91 -11.73 -5.80 -10.29
N MET A 92 -12.62 -5.18 -9.51
CA MET A 92 -12.24 -4.08 -8.62
C MET A 92 -11.42 -4.55 -7.41
N ILE A 93 -11.68 -5.76 -6.88
CA ILE A 93 -10.84 -6.36 -5.84
C ILE A 93 -9.44 -6.62 -6.40
N GLU A 94 -9.32 -7.16 -7.61
CA GLU A 94 -8.04 -7.39 -8.28
C GLU A 94 -7.26 -6.08 -8.49
N SER A 95 -7.91 -5.01 -8.98
CA SER A 95 -7.29 -3.69 -9.11
C SER A 95 -6.84 -3.13 -7.75
N THR A 96 -7.68 -3.23 -6.71
CA THR A 96 -7.31 -2.82 -5.35
C THR A 96 -6.10 -3.60 -4.82
N GLN A 97 -6.06 -4.92 -5.04
CA GLN A 97 -4.93 -5.76 -4.64
C GLN A 97 -3.66 -5.40 -5.42
N LEU A 98 -3.77 -5.15 -6.74
CA LEU A 98 -2.65 -4.71 -7.57
C LEU A 98 -2.09 -3.38 -7.06
N SER A 99 -2.93 -2.37 -6.85
CA SER A 99 -2.56 -1.08 -6.27
C SER A 99 -1.77 -1.24 -4.95
N LEU A 100 -2.27 -2.06 -4.03
CA LEU A 100 -1.62 -2.33 -2.74
C LEU A 100 -0.26 -3.02 -2.87
N MET A 101 0.06 -3.71 -3.97
CA MET A 101 1.40 -4.23 -4.20
C MET A 101 2.45 -3.11 -4.26
N GLY A 102 2.12 -1.98 -4.89
CA GLY A 102 2.97 -0.79 -4.92
C GLY A 102 3.22 -0.21 -3.53
N VAL A 103 2.18 -0.20 -2.69
CA VAL A 103 2.27 0.24 -1.27
C VAL A 103 3.20 -0.65 -0.47
N PHE A 104 3.02 -1.97 -0.54
CA PHE A 104 3.84 -2.91 0.23
C PHE A 104 5.31 -2.84 -0.19
N ALA A 105 5.58 -2.85 -1.50
CA ALA A 105 6.95 -2.75 -2.01
C ALA A 105 7.63 -1.43 -1.57
N SER A 106 6.88 -0.34 -1.55
CA SER A 106 7.36 0.96 -1.08
C SER A 106 7.70 0.96 0.42
N CYS A 107 6.84 0.35 1.24
CA CYS A 107 7.08 0.20 2.68
C CYS A 107 8.31 -0.67 2.97
N GLU A 108 8.42 -1.82 2.30
CA GLU A 108 9.57 -2.73 2.38
C GLU A 108 10.86 -1.98 2.01
N CYS A 109 10.88 -1.30 0.86
CA CYS A 109 12.04 -0.53 0.39
C CYS A 109 12.45 0.59 1.37
N TYR A 110 11.47 1.31 1.95
CA TYR A 110 11.73 2.34 2.95
C TYR A 110 12.36 1.78 4.23
N ILE A 111 11.76 0.72 4.80
CA ILE A 111 12.24 0.06 6.01
C ILE A 111 13.66 -0.51 5.80
N GLU A 112 13.92 -1.05 4.61
CA GLU A 112 15.23 -1.56 4.23
C GLU A 112 16.26 -0.47 3.98
N LYS A 113 15.82 0.77 3.75
CA LYS A 113 16.63 1.89 3.28
C LYS A 113 17.30 1.57 1.93
N ALA A 114 16.60 0.81 1.08
CA ALA A 114 17.06 0.33 -0.21
C ALA A 114 16.70 1.29 -1.36
N PHE A 115 16.86 2.60 -1.12
CA PHE A 115 16.55 3.65 -2.09
C PHE A 115 17.51 4.83 -1.98
N GLU A 116 17.68 5.56 -3.07
CA GLU A 116 18.39 6.83 -3.06
C GLU A 116 17.39 7.99 -2.87
N LYS A 117 17.68 8.89 -1.93
CA LYS A 117 16.86 10.09 -1.73
C LYS A 117 17.02 11.02 -2.94
N THR A 118 15.92 11.34 -3.59
CA THR A 118 15.90 12.22 -4.76
C THR A 118 14.92 13.38 -4.58
N LYS A 119 15.21 14.51 -5.24
CA LYS A 119 14.32 15.69 -5.31
C LYS A 119 13.31 15.59 -6.46
N SER A 120 13.43 14.59 -7.32
CA SER A 120 12.60 14.42 -8.50
C SER A 120 12.32 12.95 -8.75
N LEU A 121 11.05 12.58 -8.73
CA LEU A 121 10.56 11.20 -8.93
C LEU A 121 10.28 10.88 -10.40
N LYS A 122 10.13 11.91 -11.24
CA LYS A 122 9.88 11.76 -12.69
C LYS A 122 10.87 10.83 -13.42
N PRO A 123 12.19 10.82 -13.12
CA PRO A 123 13.10 9.87 -13.74
C PRO A 123 12.79 8.42 -13.37
N LEU A 124 12.35 8.14 -12.14
CA LEU A 124 11.97 6.79 -11.70
C LEU A 124 10.68 6.34 -12.39
N ILE A 125 9.70 7.23 -12.51
CA ILE A 125 8.44 6.96 -13.23
C ILE A 125 8.74 6.58 -14.68
N LYS A 126 9.59 7.34 -15.37
CA LYS A 126 9.99 7.04 -16.75
C LYS A 126 10.67 5.67 -16.87
N LYS A 127 11.58 5.34 -15.96
CA LYS A 127 12.23 4.03 -15.92
C LYS A 127 11.22 2.90 -15.68
N ALA A 128 10.22 3.11 -14.84
CA ALA A 128 9.14 2.14 -14.62
C ALA A 128 8.34 1.89 -15.91
N ILE A 129 7.95 2.95 -16.62
CA ILE A 129 7.23 2.88 -17.91
C ILE A 129 8.09 2.17 -18.98
N GLU A 130 9.39 2.47 -19.04
CA GLU A 130 10.32 1.80 -19.95
C GLU A 130 10.44 0.31 -19.62
N ALA A 131 10.61 -0.03 -18.34
CA ALA A 131 10.67 -1.42 -17.89
C ALA A 131 9.38 -2.20 -18.16
N GLU A 132 8.22 -1.56 -18.06
CA GLU A 132 6.93 -2.18 -18.37
C GLU A 132 6.83 -2.55 -19.85
N LYS A 133 7.30 -1.68 -20.75
CA LYS A 133 7.37 -1.97 -22.19
C LYS A 133 8.33 -3.11 -22.53
N GLU A 134 9.32 -3.33 -21.67
CA GLU A 134 10.29 -4.43 -21.74
C GLU A 134 9.80 -5.70 -21.00
N GLU A 135 8.57 -5.70 -20.48
CA GLU A 135 7.96 -6.77 -19.68
C GLU A 135 8.80 -7.15 -18.44
N ASN A 136 9.63 -6.23 -17.95
CA ASN A 136 10.51 -6.44 -16.81
C ASN A 136 9.81 -6.05 -15.50
N MET A 137 8.87 -6.89 -15.06
CA MET A 137 8.04 -6.63 -13.88
C MET A 137 8.83 -6.36 -12.60
N GLY A 138 9.98 -7.01 -12.43
CA GLY A 138 10.87 -6.77 -11.28
C GLY A 138 11.46 -5.36 -11.29
N ALA A 139 11.86 -4.85 -12.47
CA ALA A 139 12.32 -3.48 -12.61
C ALA A 139 11.19 -2.46 -12.47
N VAL A 140 9.98 -2.77 -12.96
CA VAL A 140 8.80 -1.91 -12.73
C VAL A 140 8.56 -1.76 -11.23
N LEU A 141 8.44 -2.88 -10.50
CA LEU A 141 8.14 -2.86 -9.08
C LEU A 141 9.26 -2.20 -8.26
N GLY A 142 10.52 -2.43 -8.64
CA GLY A 142 11.67 -1.78 -8.00
C GLY A 142 11.65 -0.25 -8.13
N ASN A 143 11.31 0.29 -9.31
CA ASN A 143 11.17 1.74 -9.49
C ASN A 143 9.99 2.29 -8.70
N ILE A 144 8.85 1.59 -8.66
CA ILE A 144 7.70 2.01 -7.84
C ILE A 144 8.05 2.02 -6.35
N ALA A 145 8.70 0.96 -5.86
CA ALA A 145 9.14 0.86 -4.47
C ALA A 145 10.04 2.04 -4.08
N GLU A 146 10.98 2.42 -4.95
CA GLU A 146 11.86 3.57 -4.74
C GLU A 146 11.10 4.90 -4.71
N ILE A 147 10.05 5.05 -5.54
CA ILE A 147 9.18 6.23 -5.57
C ILE A 147 8.43 6.37 -4.24
N GLY A 148 7.73 5.32 -3.80
CA GLY A 148 6.97 5.37 -2.56
C GLY A 148 7.87 5.48 -1.32
N ALA A 149 9.04 4.85 -1.31
CA ALA A 149 10.03 5.03 -0.24
C ALA A 149 10.53 6.49 -0.15
N ASN A 150 10.73 7.16 -1.28
CA ASN A 150 11.05 8.58 -1.28
C ASN A 150 9.89 9.42 -0.71
N ILE A 151 8.63 9.08 -1.02
CA ILE A 151 7.45 9.77 -0.47
C ILE A 151 7.36 9.59 1.05
N LEU A 152 7.53 8.37 1.56
CA LEU A 152 7.62 8.07 2.99
C LEU A 152 8.75 8.87 3.67
N ALA A 153 9.86 9.09 2.97
CA ALA A 153 10.98 9.91 3.44
C ALA A 153 10.74 11.44 3.34
N GLY A 154 9.53 11.89 3.01
CA GLY A 154 9.14 13.30 2.87
C GLY A 154 9.36 13.89 1.48
N GLY A 155 9.69 13.06 0.49
CA GLY A 155 9.68 13.42 -0.92
C GLY A 155 8.28 13.78 -1.39
N LYS A 156 8.19 14.55 -2.47
CA LYS A 156 6.91 14.97 -3.04
C LYS A 156 6.84 14.58 -4.51
N ILE A 157 5.78 13.88 -4.87
CA ILE A 157 5.34 13.75 -6.25
C ILE A 157 4.47 14.96 -6.59
N LYS A 158 4.63 15.48 -7.81
CA LYS A 158 3.79 16.57 -8.32
C LYS A 158 2.69 15.93 -9.15
N ASP A 159 1.47 16.45 -9.09
CA ASP A 159 0.35 15.89 -9.84
C ASP A 159 0.66 15.83 -11.35
N LYS A 160 1.37 16.83 -11.90
CA LYS A 160 1.86 16.83 -13.29
C LYS A 160 2.81 15.67 -13.67
N ASP A 161 3.43 15.03 -12.68
CA ASP A 161 4.35 13.92 -12.91
C ASP A 161 3.60 12.59 -12.96
N LEU A 162 2.33 12.57 -12.53
CA LEU A 162 1.35 11.50 -12.67
C LEU A 162 0.39 11.72 -13.86
N GLU A 163 0.45 12.88 -14.52
CA GLU A 163 -0.22 13.10 -15.80
C GLU A 163 0.43 12.23 -16.90
N ASP A 164 -0.38 11.76 -17.85
CA ASP A 164 0.03 10.99 -19.04
C ASP A 164 0.72 9.64 -18.75
N ILE A 165 0.47 9.02 -17.60
CA ILE A 165 0.87 7.63 -17.34
C ILE A 165 -0.03 6.71 -18.18
N PRO A 166 0.53 5.83 -19.04
CA PRO A 166 -0.27 4.88 -19.78
C PRO A 166 -0.98 3.89 -18.84
N ASP A 167 -2.19 3.46 -19.22
CA ASP A 167 -2.89 2.37 -18.54
C ASP A 167 -2.00 1.12 -18.52
N GLY A 168 -1.85 0.51 -17.35
CA GLY A 168 -0.94 -0.61 -17.11
C GLY A 168 -0.58 -0.78 -15.63
N LEU A 169 0.38 -1.67 -15.36
CA LEU A 169 0.89 -1.95 -14.02
C LEU A 169 1.54 -0.73 -13.38
N VAL A 170 2.20 0.12 -14.17
CA VAL A 170 2.77 1.36 -13.64
C VAL A 170 1.68 2.28 -13.11
N ALA A 171 0.56 2.42 -13.83
CA ALA A 171 -0.57 3.23 -13.37
C ALA A 171 -1.17 2.65 -12.08
N GLU A 172 -1.55 1.36 -12.10
CA GLU A 172 -2.16 0.69 -10.93
C GLU A 172 -1.27 0.80 -9.67
N TRP A 173 0.04 0.56 -9.80
CA TRP A 173 0.93 0.62 -8.64
C TRP A 173 1.26 2.05 -8.22
N LEU A 174 1.23 3.03 -9.13
CA LEU A 174 1.34 4.45 -8.77
C LEU A 174 0.10 4.95 -8.05
N ASP A 175 -1.09 4.44 -8.38
CA ASP A 175 -2.33 4.79 -7.69
C ASP A 175 -2.25 4.44 -6.21
N GLY A 176 -1.79 3.22 -5.87
CA GLY A 176 -1.57 2.85 -4.46
C GLY A 176 -0.52 3.72 -3.76
N VAL A 177 0.55 4.11 -4.48
CA VAL A 177 1.55 5.05 -3.94
C VAL A 177 0.96 6.46 -3.78
N ASP A 178 0.00 6.87 -4.60
CA ASP A 178 -0.72 8.12 -4.43
C ASP A 178 -1.68 8.07 -3.24
N SER A 179 -2.37 6.95 -3.01
CA SER A 179 -3.16 6.72 -1.79
C SER A 179 -2.30 6.78 -0.54
N LEU A 180 -1.10 6.19 -0.57
CA LEU A 180 -0.09 6.34 0.50
C LEU A 180 0.26 7.81 0.74
N ARG A 181 0.53 8.59 -0.32
CA ARG A 181 0.79 10.04 -0.21
C ARG A 181 -0.42 10.79 0.36
N ALA A 182 -1.61 10.49 -0.12
CA ALA A 182 -2.85 11.16 0.28
C ALA A 182 -3.13 10.91 1.77
N ALA A 183 -3.02 9.66 2.23
CA ALA A 183 -3.17 9.29 3.63
C ALA A 183 -2.15 10.04 4.53
N MET A 184 -0.89 10.17 4.12
CA MET A 184 0.12 10.94 4.86
C MET A 184 -0.21 12.44 5.01
N ILE A 185 -1.02 13.00 4.11
CA ILE A 185 -1.46 14.41 4.13
C ILE A 185 -2.79 14.56 4.89
N GLY A 186 -3.73 13.66 4.65
CA GLY A 186 -5.13 13.78 5.08
C GLY A 186 -5.43 13.23 6.46
N ASP A 187 -4.86 12.09 6.84
CA ASP A 187 -5.09 11.45 8.15
C ASP A 187 -3.77 11.40 8.92
N THR A 188 -3.63 12.18 9.99
CA THR A 188 -2.41 12.15 10.81
C THR A 188 -2.53 11.24 12.03
N SER A 189 -3.68 10.59 12.26
CA SER A 189 -3.95 9.79 13.46
C SER A 189 -2.97 8.61 13.63
N TYR A 190 -2.50 8.03 12.52
CA TYR A 190 -1.49 6.97 12.53
C TYR A 190 -0.18 7.39 13.20
N ARG A 191 0.11 8.69 13.25
CA ARG A 191 1.33 9.22 13.87
C ARG A 191 1.26 9.21 15.39
N ASP A 192 0.08 9.14 15.96
CA ASP A 192 -0.14 9.23 17.41
C ASP A 192 -0.34 7.85 18.06
N ASP A 193 -0.25 6.76 17.29
CA ASP A 193 -0.31 5.40 17.85
C ASP A 193 0.76 5.24 18.94
N GLU A 194 0.28 5.01 20.16
CA GLU A 194 1.08 4.78 21.36
C GLU A 194 1.80 3.42 21.26
N PRO A 195 2.85 3.18 22.08
CA PRO A 195 3.40 1.85 22.24
C PRO A 195 2.28 0.88 22.64
N ASP A 196 2.22 -0.29 22.02
CA ASP A 196 1.29 -1.32 22.48
C ASP A 196 1.74 -1.71 23.89
N GLU A 197 0.95 -1.35 24.91
CA GLU A 197 1.24 -1.72 26.30
C GLU A 197 1.17 -3.25 26.43
N GLY A 198 2.32 -3.90 26.28
CA GLY A 198 2.49 -5.33 26.48
C GLY A 198 3.63 -5.57 27.47
N ASN A 199 3.27 -5.80 28.73
CA ASN A 199 4.18 -6.31 29.77
C ASN A 199 4.38 -7.82 29.59
#